data_AF-A0AAW2XII1-F1
#
_entry.id   AF-A0AAW2XII1-F1
#
_cell.length_a   1.000
_cell.length_b   1.000
_cell.length_c   1.000
_cell.angle_alpha   90.00
_cell.angle_beta   90.00
_cell.angle_gamma   90.00
#
_symmetry.space_group_name_H-M   'P 1'
#
loop_
_entity.id
_entity.type
_entity.pdbx_description
1 polymer ?
#
loop_
_entity_poly.entity_id
_entity_poly.type
_entity_poly.pdbx_seq_one_letter_code
_entity_poly.pdbx_strand_id
1 'polypeptide(L)'
;MELPADKKEHDNNNNNNHTAQQLPPPSEEDRERVALDLKAGLHPLKHKFVFWYTRRTPGVRTQTSYEDNIKKIVDFSSVEAFWVCYCHLARPSTLPSPTDLHLFKEGIRPLWEDSANCNGGKWIIRFKKAVSGRFWEDLAVMALRDSIKRHLKLPASYVMEYKPHDASLRDNSSYRNTWLRG
;
A
#
# COMPACT_ATOMS: atom_id res chain seq x y z
N MET A 1 47.81 55.92 -3.92
CA MET A 1 46.70 55.74 -4.88
C MET A 1 46.90 54.34 -5.45
N GLU A 2 46.13 53.30 -5.17
CA GLU A 2 44.97 52.97 -4.34
C GLU A 2 45.05 51.44 -4.10
N LEU A 3 44.54 50.95 -2.97
CA LEU A 3 44.19 49.53 -2.78
C LEU A 3 42.93 49.21 -3.62
N PRO A 4 42.75 47.97 -4.09
CA PRO A 4 41.80 47.06 -3.42
C PRO A 4 42.24 45.58 -3.55
N ALA A 5 41.63 44.55 -2.96
CA ALA A 5 40.76 44.33 -1.81
C ALA A 5 40.67 42.78 -1.74
N ASP A 6 40.95 42.19 -0.56
CA ASP A 6 40.83 40.76 -0.33
C ASP A 6 39.41 40.25 -0.66
N LYS A 7 39.31 39.34 -1.62
CA LYS A 7 38.11 38.51 -1.79
C LYS A 7 38.26 37.31 -0.88
N LYS A 8 37.58 37.38 0.27
CA LYS A 8 37.35 36.24 1.17
C LYS A 8 36.69 35.09 0.40
N GLU A 9 37.34 33.93 0.42
CA GLU A 9 36.72 32.64 0.14
C GLU A 9 35.51 32.47 1.07
N HIS A 10 34.36 32.17 0.47
CA HIS A 10 33.16 31.78 1.20
C HIS A 10 33.12 30.25 1.19
N ASP A 11 33.59 29.65 2.28
CA ASP A 11 33.37 28.24 2.60
C ASP A 11 31.86 28.01 2.77
N ASN A 12 31.19 27.65 1.68
CA ASN A 12 29.81 27.19 1.73
C ASN A 12 29.79 25.73 2.19
N ASN A 13 29.85 25.59 3.51
CA ASN A 13 29.71 24.34 4.23
C ASN A 13 28.26 23.83 4.10
N ASN A 14 27.98 23.09 3.03
CA ASN A 14 26.68 22.46 2.79
C ASN A 14 26.50 21.25 3.72
N ASN A 15 26.14 21.54 4.98
CA ASN A 15 25.62 20.53 5.90
C ASN A 15 24.23 20.10 5.43
N ASN A 16 24.21 19.04 4.60
CA ASN A 16 23.01 18.27 4.29
C ASN A 16 22.51 17.56 5.56
N ASN A 17 21.79 18.30 6.40
CA ASN A 17 20.88 17.70 7.36
C ASN A 17 19.68 17.12 6.60
N HIS A 18 19.87 15.91 6.07
CA HIS A 18 18.76 15.02 5.73
C HIS A 18 18.06 14.65 7.03
N THR A 19 17.15 15.51 7.48
CA THR A 19 16.15 15.14 8.47
C THR A 19 15.26 14.10 7.79
N ALA A 20 15.57 12.82 8.03
CA ALA A 20 14.59 11.76 7.84
C ALA A 20 13.34 12.21 8.59
N GLN A 21 12.27 12.58 7.87
CA GLN A 21 11.00 12.96 8.47
C GLN A 21 10.53 11.76 9.31
N GLN A 22 10.77 11.83 10.62
CA GLN A 22 10.11 10.96 11.56
C GLN A 22 8.61 11.16 11.34
N LEU A 23 7.93 10.07 10.99
CA LEU A 23 6.48 10.06 10.87
C LEU A 23 5.89 10.68 12.14
N PRO A 24 4.94 11.62 12.02
CA PRO A 24 4.31 12.21 13.19
C PRO A 24 3.72 11.10 14.08
N PRO A 25 3.71 11.28 15.40
CA PRO A 25 3.08 10.32 16.30
C PRO A 25 1.61 10.12 15.90
N PRO A 26 1.04 8.91 16.11
CA PRO A 26 -0.36 8.65 15.82
C PRO A 26 -1.27 9.67 16.51
N SER A 27 -2.26 10.20 15.80
CA SER A 27 -3.25 11.13 16.37
C SER A 27 -4.07 10.44 17.47
N GLU A 28 -4.71 11.24 18.34
CA GLU A 28 -5.62 10.69 19.36
C GLU A 28 -6.79 9.94 18.74
N GLU A 29 -7.30 10.40 17.59
CA GLU A 29 -8.32 9.69 16.81
C GLU A 29 -7.85 8.30 16.37
N ASP A 30 -6.59 8.18 15.92
CA ASP A 30 -6.02 6.88 15.55
C ASP A 30 -5.89 5.94 16.76
N ARG A 31 -5.55 6.47 17.93
CA ARG A 31 -5.44 5.69 19.17
C ARG A 31 -6.79 5.20 19.64
N GLU A 32 -7.80 6.07 19.64
CA GLU A 32 -9.16 5.73 20.01
C GLU A 32 -9.74 4.67 19.07
N ARG A 33 -9.58 4.84 17.75
CA ARG A 33 -9.95 3.83 16.74
C ARG A 33 -9.32 2.49 17.05
N VAL A 34 -8.00 2.45 17.26
CA VAL A 34 -7.28 1.21 17.58
C VAL A 34 -7.82 0.58 18.86
N ALA A 35 -8.12 1.37 19.89
CA ALA A 35 -8.67 0.86 21.15
C ALA A 35 -10.08 0.27 20.96
N LEU A 36 -10.93 0.89 20.14
CA LEU A 36 -12.26 0.38 19.81
C LEU A 36 -12.18 -0.93 19.01
N ASP A 37 -11.33 -0.99 17.98
CA ASP A 37 -11.10 -2.20 17.20
C ASP A 37 -10.63 -3.35 18.10
N LEU A 38 -9.69 -3.09 19.01
CA LEU A 38 -9.23 -4.09 19.99
C LEU A 38 -10.33 -4.53 20.95
N LYS A 39 -11.16 -3.60 21.43
CA LYS A 39 -12.30 -3.92 22.30
C LYS A 39 -13.35 -4.79 21.59
N ALA A 40 -13.49 -4.62 20.28
CA ALA A 40 -14.35 -5.44 19.42
C ALA A 40 -13.72 -6.78 19.02
N GLY A 41 -12.49 -7.09 19.45
CA GLY A 41 -11.78 -8.32 19.10
C GLY A 41 -11.23 -8.32 17.66
N LEU A 42 -11.13 -7.16 17.02
CA LEU A 42 -10.57 -7.00 15.69
C LEU A 42 -9.05 -6.81 15.73
N HIS A 43 -8.41 -6.99 14.59
CA HIS A 43 -6.96 -6.81 14.43
C HIS A 43 -6.67 -5.49 13.70
N PRO A 44 -6.46 -4.37 14.42
CA PRO A 44 -6.27 -3.07 13.79
C PRO A 44 -4.98 -2.99 12.96
N LEU A 45 -5.11 -2.33 11.81
CA LEU A 45 -4.01 -1.92 10.98
C LEU A 45 -3.39 -0.64 11.53
N LYS A 46 -2.07 -0.51 11.33
CA LYS A 46 -1.34 0.72 11.68
C LYS A 46 -1.88 1.93 10.93
N HIS A 47 -2.27 1.73 9.68
CA HIS A 47 -2.86 2.76 8.83
C HIS A 47 -4.19 2.27 8.30
N LYS A 48 -5.11 3.20 8.09
CA LYS A 48 -6.31 2.95 7.32
C LYS A 48 -5.96 2.93 5.83
N PHE A 49 -6.55 2.01 5.10
CA PHE A 49 -6.30 1.82 3.67
C PHE A 49 -7.59 1.93 2.88
N VAL A 50 -7.44 2.24 1.60
CA VAL A 50 -8.53 2.50 0.67
C VAL A 50 -8.24 1.80 -0.64
N PHE A 51 -9.20 1.00 -1.11
CA PHE A 51 -9.23 0.53 -2.49
C PHE A 51 -9.85 1.58 -3.39
N TRP A 52 -9.18 1.85 -4.51
CA TRP A 52 -9.68 2.69 -5.58
C TRP A 52 -9.66 1.91 -6.88
N TYR A 53 -10.54 2.25 -7.81
CA TYR A 53 -10.45 1.75 -9.17
C TYR A 53 -10.46 2.89 -10.19
N THR A 54 -9.82 2.64 -11.31
CA THR A 54 -9.90 3.49 -12.49
C THR A 54 -10.26 2.62 -13.68
N ARG A 55 -11.34 2.97 -14.38
CA ARG A 55 -11.69 2.35 -15.65
C ARG A 55 -11.51 3.38 -16.74
N ARG A 56 -10.72 3.06 -17.78
CA ARG A 56 -10.61 3.93 -18.94
C ARG A 56 -11.48 3.36 -20.05
N THR A 57 -12.37 4.17 -20.61
CA THR A 57 -13.19 3.77 -21.76
C THR A 57 -12.31 3.75 -23.01
N PRO A 58 -12.11 2.58 -23.67
CA PRO A 58 -11.33 2.51 -24.90
C PRO A 58 -11.95 3.41 -25.99
N GLY A 59 -11.13 4.22 -26.66
CA GLY A 59 -11.56 5.05 -27.80
C GLY A 59 -12.16 6.41 -27.46
N VAL A 60 -12.42 6.71 -26.19
CA VAL A 60 -12.88 8.05 -25.76
C VAL A 60 -11.65 8.91 -25.47
N ARG A 61 -11.36 9.86 -26.38
CA ARG A 61 -10.24 10.81 -26.30
C ARG A 61 -10.56 12.06 -25.47
N THR A 62 -11.79 12.18 -24.97
CA THR A 62 -12.21 13.35 -24.22
C THR A 62 -11.53 13.36 -22.86
N GLN A 63 -10.82 14.44 -22.62
CA GLN A 63 -10.03 14.79 -21.44
C GLN A 63 -10.93 15.09 -20.23
N THR A 64 -11.99 14.30 -20.01
CA THR A 64 -12.64 14.26 -18.69
C THR A 64 -11.54 13.87 -17.71
N SER A 65 -11.30 14.69 -16.70
CA SER A 65 -10.03 14.67 -15.97
C SER A 65 -9.73 13.24 -15.50
N TYR A 66 -8.48 12.81 -15.58
CA TYR A 66 -8.08 11.48 -15.11
C TYR A 66 -8.61 11.22 -13.68
N GLU A 67 -8.65 12.28 -12.86
CA GLU A 67 -9.23 12.34 -11.53
C GLU A 67 -10.72 11.91 -11.48
N ASP A 68 -11.56 12.33 -12.44
CA ASP A 68 -12.98 11.98 -12.46
C ASP A 68 -13.22 10.46 -12.60
N ASN A 69 -12.25 9.76 -13.20
CA ASN A 69 -12.31 8.32 -13.43
C ASN A 69 -11.76 7.50 -12.26
N ILE A 70 -11.16 8.14 -11.26
CA ILE A 70 -10.69 7.49 -10.04
C ILE A 70 -11.84 7.45 -9.04
N LYS A 71 -12.27 6.26 -8.66
CA LYS A 71 -13.37 6.07 -7.73
C LYS A 71 -12.91 5.29 -6.52
N LYS A 72 -13.18 5.82 -5.33
CA LYS A 72 -13.06 5.11 -4.07
C LYS A 72 -14.07 3.96 -4.07
N ILE A 73 -13.61 2.74 -3.77
CA ILE A 73 -14.46 1.55 -3.65
C ILE A 73 -14.86 1.37 -2.20
N VAL A 74 -13.86 1.19 -1.34
CA VAL A 74 -14.05 0.85 0.07
C VAL A 74 -12.79 1.17 0.86
N ASP A 75 -12.96 1.48 2.14
CA ASP A 75 -11.88 1.66 3.10
C ASP A 75 -11.97 0.66 4.25
N PHE A 76 -10.83 0.38 4.86
CA PHE A 76 -10.71 -0.59 5.95
C PHE A 76 -9.55 -0.23 6.88
N SER A 77 -9.74 -0.49 8.18
CA SER A 77 -8.76 -0.22 9.23
C SER A 77 -8.36 -1.45 10.05
N SER A 78 -8.91 -2.63 9.75
CA SER A 78 -8.58 -3.90 10.40
C SER A 78 -8.33 -5.01 9.37
N VAL A 79 -7.66 -6.08 9.80
CA VAL A 79 -7.39 -7.26 8.96
C VAL A 79 -8.69 -7.94 8.54
N GLU A 80 -9.69 -8.00 9.43
CA GLU A 80 -10.99 -8.59 9.15
C GLU A 80 -11.79 -7.75 8.17
N ALA A 81 -11.82 -6.42 8.36
CA ALA A 81 -12.47 -5.51 7.43
C ALA A 81 -11.85 -5.64 6.04
N PHE A 82 -10.52 -5.77 5.95
CA PHE A 82 -9.86 -6.08 4.67
C PHE A 82 -10.44 -7.34 4.04
N TRP A 83 -10.53 -8.46 4.77
CA TRP A 83 -11.02 -9.73 4.19
C TRP A 83 -12.49 -9.66 3.79
N VAL A 84 -13.32 -8.98 4.58
CA VAL A 84 -14.74 -8.73 4.25
C VAL A 84 -14.85 -7.93 2.96
N CYS A 85 -14.02 -6.90 2.77
CA CYS A 85 -14.01 -6.14 1.52
C CYS A 85 -13.45 -6.97 0.36
N TYR A 86 -12.30 -7.59 0.56
CA TYR A 86 -11.51 -8.24 -0.47
C TYR A 86 -12.20 -9.45 -1.08
N CYS A 87 -12.94 -10.23 -0.29
CA CYS A 87 -13.66 -11.40 -0.81
C CYS A 87 -14.80 -11.05 -1.76
N HIS A 88 -15.32 -9.81 -1.71
CA HIS A 88 -16.36 -9.30 -2.60
C HIS A 88 -15.80 -8.51 -3.80
N LEU A 89 -14.49 -8.22 -3.83
CA LEU A 89 -13.87 -7.56 -4.97
C LEU A 89 -13.67 -8.53 -6.15
N ALA A 90 -13.94 -8.02 -7.34
CA ALA A 90 -13.58 -8.74 -8.56
C ALA A 90 -12.06 -8.96 -8.61
N ARG A 91 -11.64 -10.19 -8.93
CA ARG A 91 -10.22 -10.54 -8.99
C ARG A 91 -9.54 -9.70 -10.09
N PRO A 92 -8.29 -9.26 -9.89
CA PRO A 92 -7.57 -8.49 -10.91
C PRO A 92 -7.49 -9.21 -12.28
N SER A 93 -7.43 -10.54 -12.26
CA SER A 93 -7.42 -11.36 -13.48
C SER A 93 -8.74 -11.33 -14.26
N THR A 94 -9.86 -11.00 -13.62
CA THR A 94 -11.20 -10.95 -14.25
C THR A 94 -11.63 -9.54 -14.62
N LEU A 95 -10.88 -8.50 -14.22
CA LEU A 95 -11.23 -7.13 -14.55
C LEU A 95 -11.15 -6.85 -16.06
N PRO A 96 -12.09 -6.05 -16.62
CA PRO A 96 -12.02 -5.61 -18.00
C PRO A 96 -10.77 -4.77 -18.26
N SER A 97 -10.14 -4.91 -19.43
CA SER A 97 -8.99 -4.08 -19.78
C SER A 97 -9.44 -2.84 -20.57
N PRO A 98 -8.86 -1.65 -20.30
CA PRO A 98 -7.93 -1.31 -19.22
C PRO A 98 -8.65 -0.95 -17.91
N THR A 99 -8.30 -1.63 -16.82
CA THR A 99 -8.69 -1.27 -15.45
C THR A 99 -7.45 -1.23 -14.57
N ASP A 100 -7.33 -0.17 -13.77
CA ASP A 100 -6.34 -0.05 -12.72
C ASP A 100 -7.04 -0.22 -11.36
N LEU A 101 -6.50 -1.10 -10.51
CA LEU A 101 -6.91 -1.26 -9.11
C LEU A 101 -5.79 -0.70 -8.23
N HIS A 102 -6.13 0.18 -7.31
CA HIS A 102 -5.16 0.88 -6.46
C HIS A 102 -5.44 0.60 -4.99
N LEU A 103 -4.38 0.44 -4.20
CA LEU A 103 -4.46 0.32 -2.75
C LEU A 103 -3.56 1.40 -2.14
N PHE A 104 -4.18 2.38 -1.47
CA PHE A 104 -3.48 3.53 -0.89
C PHE A 104 -3.85 3.70 0.58
N LYS A 105 -2.97 4.37 1.35
CA LYS A 105 -3.35 4.81 2.69
C LYS A 105 -4.46 5.86 2.58
N GLU A 106 -5.34 5.91 3.56
CA GLU A 106 -6.36 6.96 3.62
C GLU A 106 -5.70 8.35 3.65
N GLY A 107 -6.33 9.30 2.98
CA GLY A 107 -5.81 10.67 2.81
C GLY A 107 -4.80 10.84 1.68
N ILE A 108 -4.28 9.76 1.09
CA ILE A 108 -3.39 9.82 -0.07
C ILE A 108 -4.18 9.39 -1.31
N ARG A 109 -4.32 10.30 -2.27
CA ARG A 109 -4.97 9.98 -3.54
C ARG A 109 -4.03 9.21 -4.46
N PRO A 110 -4.53 8.29 -5.31
CA PRO A 110 -3.73 7.59 -6.32
C PRO A 110 -3.43 8.50 -7.54
N LEU A 111 -2.92 9.70 -7.26
CA LEU A 111 -2.62 10.77 -8.19
C LEU A 111 -1.17 11.22 -7.96
N TRP A 112 -0.45 11.57 -9.03
CA TRP A 112 0.94 12.04 -8.88
C TRP A 112 0.97 13.47 -8.33
N GLU A 113 -0.10 14.24 -8.53
CA GLU A 113 -0.30 15.60 -8.01
C GLU A 113 -0.55 15.63 -6.50
N ASP A 114 -0.86 14.49 -5.89
CA ASP A 114 -1.02 14.40 -4.44
C ASP A 114 0.31 14.76 -3.76
N SER A 115 0.24 15.58 -2.70
CA SER A 115 1.42 16.08 -2.01
C SER A 115 2.29 14.96 -1.43
N ALA A 116 1.70 13.82 -1.09
CA ALA A 116 2.44 12.65 -0.62
C ALA A 116 3.14 11.87 -1.75
N ASN A 117 2.78 12.10 -3.02
CA ASN A 117 3.30 11.36 -4.17
C ASN A 117 4.19 12.22 -5.10
N CYS A 118 4.02 13.54 -5.12
CA CYS A 118 4.57 14.43 -6.17
C CYS A 118 6.09 14.45 -6.28
N ASN A 119 6.80 14.22 -5.18
CA ASN A 119 8.27 14.18 -5.15
C ASN A 119 8.81 12.73 -5.09
N GLY A 120 7.96 11.75 -5.36
CA GLY A 120 8.29 10.33 -5.29
C GLY A 120 8.69 9.72 -6.63
N GLY A 121 8.58 8.40 -6.69
CA GLY A 121 8.76 7.62 -7.90
C GLY A 121 7.84 6.40 -7.89
N LYS A 122 7.72 5.71 -9.02
CA LYS A 122 6.89 4.50 -9.15
C LYS A 122 7.70 3.36 -9.73
N TRP A 123 7.69 2.23 -9.02
CA TRP A 123 8.13 0.96 -9.58
C TRP A 123 6.97 0.30 -10.33
N ILE A 124 7.20 -0.10 -11.58
CA ILE A 124 6.20 -0.80 -12.40
C ILE A 124 6.72 -2.20 -12.70
N ILE A 125 6.01 -3.21 -12.23
CA ILE A 125 6.27 -4.60 -12.58
C ILE A 125 5.12 -5.09 -13.46
N ARG A 126 5.44 -5.61 -14.65
CA ARG A 126 4.44 -6.09 -15.61
C ARG A 126 4.40 -7.61 -15.58
N PHE A 127 3.20 -8.16 -15.46
CA PHE A 127 2.95 -9.59 -15.38
C PHE A 127 2.09 -10.06 -16.54
N LYS A 128 2.17 -11.35 -16.88
CA LYS A 128 1.16 -12.02 -17.71
C LYS A 128 -0.17 -12.08 -16.93
N LYS A 129 -1.30 -11.92 -17.62
CA LYS A 129 -2.65 -11.93 -17.00
C LYS A 129 -2.94 -13.18 -16.15
N ALA A 130 -2.36 -14.32 -16.53
CA ALA A 130 -2.53 -15.58 -15.81
C ALA A 130 -1.92 -15.57 -14.39
N VAL A 131 -0.87 -14.79 -14.16
CA VAL A 131 -0.18 -14.74 -12.85
C VAL A 131 -0.46 -13.46 -12.06
N SER A 132 -0.97 -12.40 -12.72
CA SER A 132 -1.17 -11.10 -12.09
C SER A 132 -2.10 -11.13 -10.87
N GLY A 133 -3.14 -11.97 -10.89
CA GLY A 133 -4.07 -12.10 -9.76
C GLY A 133 -3.38 -12.57 -8.47
N ARG A 134 -2.52 -13.61 -8.58
CA ARG A 134 -1.76 -14.13 -7.43
C ARG A 134 -0.80 -13.08 -6.88
N PHE A 135 -0.02 -12.44 -7.76
CA PHE A 135 0.93 -11.42 -7.32
C PHE A 135 0.26 -10.22 -6.65
N TRP A 136 -0.90 -9.80 -7.17
CA TRP A 136 -1.68 -8.74 -6.53
C TRP A 136 -2.14 -9.12 -5.12
N GLU A 137 -2.67 -10.34 -4.96
CA GLU A 137 -3.07 -10.88 -3.65
C GLU A 137 -1.90 -10.88 -2.67
N ASP A 138 -0.75 -11.39 -3.12
CA ASP A 138 0.46 -11.45 -2.30
C ASP A 138 0.91 -10.05 -1.87
N LEU A 139 0.85 -9.06 -2.77
CA LEU A 139 1.16 -7.66 -2.46
C LEU A 139 0.18 -7.02 -1.49
N ALA A 140 -1.14 -7.23 -1.70
CA ALA A 140 -2.17 -6.70 -0.84
C ALA A 140 -2.06 -7.28 0.58
N VAL A 141 -1.85 -8.59 0.71
CA VAL A 141 -1.66 -9.25 2.00
C VAL A 141 -0.32 -8.87 2.63
N MET A 142 0.74 -8.67 1.82
CA MET A 142 2.02 -8.17 2.33
C MET A 142 1.87 -6.81 3.01
N ALA A 143 1.01 -5.92 2.50
CA ALA A 143 0.73 -4.64 3.16
C ALA A 143 0.10 -4.79 4.56
N LEU A 144 -0.55 -5.92 4.84
CA LEU A 144 -1.18 -6.25 6.14
C LEU A 144 -0.25 -7.05 7.05
N ARG A 145 0.79 -7.68 6.48
CA ARG A 145 1.67 -8.65 7.14
C ARG A 145 2.24 -8.12 8.44
N ASP A 146 2.69 -6.87 8.46
CA ASP A 146 3.27 -6.25 9.66
C ASP A 146 2.27 -6.15 10.81
N SER A 147 0.99 -5.91 10.52
CA SER A 147 -0.04 -5.88 11.56
C SER A 147 -0.35 -7.27 12.11
N ILE A 148 -0.41 -8.28 11.24
CA ILE A 148 -0.65 -9.66 11.67
C ILE A 148 0.52 -10.17 12.53
N LYS A 149 1.78 -9.94 12.11
CA LYS A 149 2.97 -10.30 12.89
C LYS A 149 2.97 -9.69 14.28
N ARG A 150 2.68 -8.39 14.37
CA ARG A 150 2.68 -7.66 15.64
C ARG A 150 1.64 -8.20 16.61
N HIS A 151 0.43 -8.49 16.11
CA HIS A 151 -0.63 -9.04 16.94
C HIS A 151 -0.28 -10.45 17.46
N LEU A 152 0.24 -11.30 16.59
CA LEU A 152 0.69 -12.66 16.94
C LEU A 152 2.01 -12.69 17.72
N LYS A 153 2.59 -11.51 18.05
CA LYS A 153 3.89 -11.36 18.71
C LYS A 153 5.01 -12.14 18.00
N LEU A 154 4.94 -12.22 16.68
CA LEU A 154 5.93 -12.94 15.88
C LEU A 154 7.20 -12.09 15.70
N PRO A 155 8.38 -12.72 15.69
CA PRO A 155 9.62 -12.04 15.29
C PRO A 155 9.52 -11.43 13.89
N ALA A 156 10.20 -10.32 13.65
CA ALA A 156 10.22 -9.67 12.34
C ALA A 156 10.74 -10.61 11.23
N SER A 157 11.67 -11.52 11.58
CA SER A 157 12.25 -12.53 10.70
C SER A 157 11.28 -13.63 10.26
N TYR A 158 10.11 -13.76 10.89
CA TYR A 158 9.17 -14.84 10.58
C TYR A 158 8.60 -14.70 9.16
N VAL A 159 8.67 -15.75 8.35
CA VAL A 159 8.10 -15.75 7.00
C VAL A 159 6.61 -16.10 7.08
N MET A 160 5.78 -15.27 6.47
CA MET A 160 4.33 -15.52 6.37
C MET A 160 3.94 -15.70 4.90
N GLU A 161 3.50 -16.89 4.54
CA GLU A 161 2.93 -17.19 3.23
C GLU A 161 1.40 -17.17 3.31
N TYR A 162 0.75 -16.48 2.38
CA TYR A 162 -0.69 -16.58 2.19
C TYR A 162 -0.97 -17.55 1.04
N LYS A 163 -1.90 -18.48 1.26
CA LYS A 163 -2.40 -19.39 0.22
C LYS A 163 -3.94 -19.37 0.22
N PRO A 164 -4.58 -19.07 -0.93
CA PRO A 164 -6.03 -19.19 -1.04
C PRO A 164 -6.44 -20.67 -0.99
N HIS A 165 -7.65 -20.94 -0.48
CA HIS A 165 -8.16 -22.30 -0.27
C HIS A 165 -8.04 -23.21 -1.50
N ASP A 166 -8.45 -22.72 -2.68
CA ASP A 166 -8.37 -23.48 -3.93
C ASP A 166 -6.93 -23.78 -4.37
N ALA A 167 -5.95 -22.95 -3.97
CA ALA A 167 -4.55 -23.27 -4.19
C ALA A 167 -4.07 -24.38 -3.23
N SER A 168 -4.45 -24.32 -1.96
CA SER A 168 -4.16 -25.35 -0.96
C SER A 168 -4.76 -26.72 -1.31
N LEU A 169 -5.95 -26.74 -1.93
CA LEU A 169 -6.56 -27.97 -2.42
C LEU A 169 -5.79 -28.58 -3.60
N ARG A 170 -5.25 -27.75 -4.51
CA ARG A 170 -4.55 -28.21 -5.71
C ARG A 170 -3.16 -28.78 -5.43
N ASP A 171 -2.47 -28.29 -4.40
CA ASP A 171 -1.12 -28.72 -4.06
C ASP A 171 -1.08 -29.73 -2.89
N ASN A 172 -2.24 -30.20 -2.42
CA ASN A 172 -2.40 -31.05 -1.22
C ASN A 172 -1.71 -30.48 0.04
N SER A 173 -1.43 -29.17 0.07
CA SER A 173 -0.90 -28.49 1.25
C SER A 173 -2.08 -28.08 2.15
N SER A 174 -2.65 -29.08 2.84
CA SER A 174 -3.54 -28.82 3.96
C SER A 174 -2.74 -28.33 5.17
N TYR A 175 -3.44 -27.93 6.26
CA TYR A 175 -2.85 -27.64 7.56
C TYR A 175 -1.93 -28.75 8.11
N ARG A 176 -2.01 -29.97 7.57
CA ARG A 176 -1.15 -31.11 7.94
C ARG A 176 0.18 -31.15 7.17
N ASN A 177 0.30 -30.47 6.02
CA ASN A 177 1.43 -30.57 5.09
C ASN A 177 1.94 -29.18 4.65
N THR A 178 2.17 -28.27 5.59
CA THR A 178 2.73 -26.94 5.30
C THR A 178 4.25 -26.97 5.41
N TRP A 179 4.94 -27.33 4.33
CA TRP A 179 6.37 -27.03 4.20
C TRP A 179 6.51 -25.56 3.81
N LEU A 180 6.97 -24.72 4.74
CA LEU A 180 7.43 -23.37 4.40
C LEU A 180 8.60 -23.53 3.44
N ARG A 181 8.47 -23.05 2.20
CA ARG A 181 9.59 -23.00 1.27
C ARG A 181 10.54 -21.91 1.76
N GLY A 182 11.68 -22.34 2.33
CA GLY A 182 12.81 -21.48 2.69
C GLY A 182 13.53 -20.96 1.46
#